data_AF-A0A1G2DQT3-F1
#
_entry.id   AF-A0A1G2DQT3-F1
#
_cell.length_a   1.000
_cell.length_b   1.000
_cell.length_c   1.000
_cell.angle_alpha   90.00
_cell.angle_beta   90.00
_cell.angle_gamma   90.00
#
_symmetry.space_group_name_H-M   'P 1'
#
loop_
_entity.id
_entity.type
_entity.pdbx_description
1 polymer ?
#
loop_
_entity_poly.entity_id
_entity_poly.type
_entity_poly.pdbx_seq_one_letter_code
_entity_poly.pdbx_strand_id
1 'polypeptide(L)'
;MKKLHTPEVKIVTIEDPIEYHLPGVTQTQVDQEGGYTFSEGLRSALRQDPDIIMVGEIRDNDTASTAIHAALTGHMVLSTLHTNDAAGAIPRLTDMGINPKVLGSALNAVLAQRLIRRLCDACKKQEPATDEERRYIETVVATLPERYKKEAAGVDFTSLFHVVGCDVCSSIGYKGRIGVYEAIIMDATIENSVKGGPSARELREVANAQGLLTLVQDGILKVIKGVTTLSELKRVVGE
;
A
#
# COMPACT_ATOMS: atom_id res chain seq x y z
N MET A 1 7.34 -11.95 -3.21
CA MET A 1 8.48 -12.85 -3.42
C MET A 1 8.09 -14.33 -3.47
N LYS A 2 7.69 -15.00 -2.37
CA LYS A 2 7.38 -16.45 -2.39
C LYS A 2 6.38 -16.90 -3.47
N LYS A 3 5.36 -16.10 -3.80
CA LYS A 3 4.40 -16.39 -4.88
C LYS A 3 4.95 -16.21 -6.29
N LEU A 4 6.02 -15.42 -6.46
CA LEU A 4 6.65 -15.12 -7.75
C LEU A 4 7.84 -16.04 -8.02
N HIS A 5 8.37 -16.69 -6.97
CA HIS A 5 9.52 -17.57 -7.10
C HIS A 5 9.14 -18.87 -7.79
N THR A 6 9.73 -19.09 -8.95
CA THR A 6 9.80 -20.38 -9.64
C THR A 6 11.27 -20.66 -9.97
N PRO A 7 11.68 -21.92 -10.18
CA PRO A 7 13.07 -22.25 -10.53
C PRO A 7 13.60 -21.56 -11.80
N GLU A 8 12.69 -21.10 -12.66
CA GLU A 8 12.98 -20.45 -13.95
C GLU A 8 13.12 -18.93 -13.82
N VAL A 9 12.73 -18.35 -12.67
CA VAL A 9 12.69 -16.90 -12.47
C VAL A 9 13.79 -16.49 -11.51
N LYS A 10 14.76 -15.72 -12.00
CA LYS A 10 15.84 -15.15 -11.21
C LYS A 10 15.37 -13.89 -10.49
N ILE A 11 15.37 -13.96 -9.17
CA ILE A 11 14.97 -12.85 -8.30
C ILE A 11 16.20 -12.32 -7.56
N VAL A 12 16.45 -11.02 -7.69
CA VAL A 12 17.49 -10.30 -6.95
C VAL A 12 16.84 -9.24 -6.05
N THR A 13 17.26 -9.15 -4.79
CA THR A 13 16.81 -8.09 -3.86
C THR A 13 17.99 -7.29 -3.35
N ILE A 14 17.78 -5.99 -3.14
CA ILE A 14 18.72 -5.07 -2.50
C ILE A 14 18.01 -4.48 -1.28
N GLU A 15 18.47 -4.78 -0.07
CA GLU A 15 17.76 -4.52 1.19
C GLU A 15 18.65 -3.79 2.22
N ASP A 16 18.05 -3.12 3.21
CA ASP A 16 18.77 -2.41 4.28
C ASP A 16 17.99 -2.48 5.62
N PRO A 17 18.26 -3.45 6.51
CA PRO A 17 19.02 -4.68 6.29
C PRO A 17 18.16 -5.81 5.66
N ILE A 18 18.76 -6.98 5.43
CA ILE A 18 17.98 -8.20 5.13
C ILE A 18 17.29 -8.69 6.41
N GLU A 19 15.96 -8.67 6.42
CA GLU A 19 15.16 -9.04 7.60
C GLU A 19 15.09 -10.56 7.84
N TYR A 20 15.03 -11.34 6.75
CA TYR A 20 15.04 -12.80 6.79
C TYR A 20 15.44 -13.37 5.43
N HIS A 21 16.01 -14.57 5.46
CA HIS A 21 16.46 -15.25 4.25
C HIS A 21 15.33 -15.99 3.53
N LEU A 22 15.27 -15.81 2.22
CA LEU A 22 14.34 -16.45 1.31
C LEU A 22 15.08 -17.46 0.42
N PRO A 23 14.81 -18.77 0.55
CA PRO A 23 15.41 -19.77 -0.32
C PRO A 23 15.11 -19.48 -1.81
N GLY A 24 16.15 -19.57 -2.64
CA GLY A 24 16.05 -19.36 -4.10
C GLY A 24 15.99 -17.89 -4.54
N VAL A 25 16.12 -16.94 -3.61
CA VAL A 25 16.23 -15.51 -3.92
C VAL A 25 17.66 -15.04 -3.63
N THR A 26 18.27 -14.33 -4.57
CA THR A 26 19.57 -13.68 -4.34
C THR A 26 19.33 -12.38 -3.59
N GLN A 27 19.66 -12.33 -2.30
CA GLN A 27 19.48 -11.14 -1.47
C GLN A 27 20.82 -10.49 -1.19
N THR A 28 20.93 -9.18 -1.46
CA THR A 28 22.08 -8.37 -1.08
C THR A 28 21.67 -7.32 -0.07
N GLN A 29 22.60 -6.95 0.80
CA GLN A 29 22.40 -5.92 1.81
C GLN A 29 23.22 -4.68 1.44
N VAL A 30 22.62 -3.50 1.58
CA VAL A 30 23.31 -2.22 1.46
C VAL A 30 24.46 -2.15 2.46
N ASP A 31 25.61 -1.66 2.00
CA ASP A 31 26.79 -1.37 2.82
C ASP A 31 27.25 0.05 2.48
N GLN A 32 26.84 1.01 3.32
CA GLN A 32 27.16 2.41 3.10
C GLN A 32 28.66 2.71 3.27
N GLU A 33 29.34 2.00 4.19
CA GLU A 33 30.77 2.20 4.43
C GLU A 33 31.62 1.63 3.29
N GLY A 34 31.21 0.49 2.73
CA GLY A 34 31.81 -0.14 1.57
C GLY A 34 31.39 0.45 0.21
N GLY A 35 30.49 1.44 0.19
CA GLY A 35 30.01 2.10 -1.02
C GLY A 35 28.99 1.29 -1.84
N TYR A 36 28.43 0.21 -1.29
CA TYR A 36 27.38 -0.58 -1.91
C TYR A 36 26.00 -0.02 -1.54
N THR A 37 25.55 1.01 -2.27
CA THR A 37 24.26 1.69 -2.07
C THR A 37 23.11 0.97 -2.80
N PHE A 38 21.86 1.43 -2.62
CA PHE A 38 20.72 0.94 -3.41
C PHE A 38 20.92 1.11 -4.93
N SER A 39 21.41 2.27 -5.36
CA SER A 39 21.65 2.55 -6.78
C SER A 39 22.77 1.67 -7.36
N GLU A 40 23.87 1.48 -6.64
CA GLU A 40 24.96 0.58 -7.06
C GLU A 40 24.54 -0.89 -7.04
N GLY A 41 23.80 -1.31 -6.01
CA GLY A 41 23.23 -2.65 -5.93
C GLY A 41 22.29 -2.96 -7.09
N LEU A 42 21.44 -2.01 -7.46
CA LEU A 42 20.53 -2.12 -8.60
C LEU A 42 21.28 -2.17 -9.94
N ARG A 43 22.30 -1.32 -10.14
CA ARG A 43 23.16 -1.38 -11.33
C ARG A 43 23.90 -2.71 -11.44
N SER A 44 24.32 -3.28 -10.32
CA SER A 44 24.95 -4.60 -10.25
C SER A 44 23.96 -5.70 -10.61
N ALA A 45 22.75 -5.65 -10.05
CA ALA A 45 21.69 -6.63 -10.32
C ALA A 45 21.36 -6.73 -11.82
N LEU A 46 21.32 -5.60 -12.54
CA LEU A 46 21.08 -5.59 -14.00
C LEU A 46 22.12 -6.36 -14.83
N ARG A 47 23.33 -6.60 -14.29
CA ARG A 47 24.36 -7.42 -14.95
C ARG A 47 24.28 -8.91 -14.57
N GLN A 48 23.30 -9.29 -13.76
CA GLN A 48 23.10 -10.66 -13.31
C GLN A 48 22.00 -11.38 -14.09
N ASP A 49 21.50 -10.85 -15.21
CA ASP A 49 20.38 -11.46 -15.96
C ASP A 49 19.13 -11.72 -15.07
N PRO A 50 18.64 -10.72 -14.30
CA PRO A 50 17.50 -10.92 -13.41
C PRO A 50 16.17 -10.86 -14.18
N ASP A 51 15.14 -11.56 -13.71
CA ASP A 51 13.77 -11.38 -14.17
C ASP A 51 13.02 -10.37 -13.28
N ILE A 52 13.25 -10.47 -11.97
CA ILE A 52 12.61 -9.64 -10.96
C ILE A 52 13.67 -8.99 -10.08
N ILE A 53 13.57 -7.69 -9.89
CA ILE A 53 14.42 -6.93 -8.98
C ILE A 53 13.56 -6.31 -7.89
N MET A 54 13.92 -6.52 -6.63
CA MET A 54 13.30 -5.80 -5.51
C MET A 54 14.31 -4.81 -4.92
N VAL A 55 13.94 -3.55 -4.91
CA VAL A 55 14.70 -2.48 -4.26
C VAL A 55 13.99 -2.18 -2.95
N GLY A 56 14.68 -2.33 -1.82
CA GLY A 56 14.10 -2.19 -0.49
C GLY A 56 13.32 -0.89 -0.35
N GLU A 57 13.89 0.20 -0.86
CA GLU A 57 13.26 1.51 -0.92
C GLU A 57 13.92 2.42 -1.95
N ILE A 58 13.16 3.42 -2.43
CA ILE A 58 13.69 4.52 -3.22
C ILE A 58 13.71 5.77 -2.35
N ARG A 59 14.91 6.29 -2.06
CA ARG A 59 15.13 7.51 -1.27
C ARG A 59 15.61 8.70 -2.07
N ASP A 60 16.22 8.46 -3.22
CA ASP A 60 16.94 9.45 -4.02
C ASP A 60 16.68 9.30 -5.53
N ASN A 61 17.08 10.32 -6.30
CA ASN A 61 16.94 10.37 -7.75
C ASN A 61 17.69 9.22 -8.45
N ASP A 62 18.90 8.89 -8.00
CA ASP A 62 19.75 7.91 -8.67
C ASP A 62 19.12 6.52 -8.62
N THR A 63 18.59 6.13 -7.45
CA THR A 63 17.88 4.87 -7.25
C THR A 63 16.57 4.87 -8.01
N ALA A 64 15.78 5.95 -7.95
CA ALA A 64 14.52 6.09 -8.68
C ALA A 64 14.74 5.96 -10.20
N SER A 65 15.72 6.69 -10.73
CA SER A 65 16.05 6.72 -12.16
C SER A 65 16.47 5.34 -12.64
N THR A 66 17.38 4.69 -11.90
CA THR A 66 17.84 3.35 -12.25
C THR A 66 16.71 2.32 -12.19
N ALA A 67 15.79 2.42 -11.21
CA ALA A 67 14.63 1.52 -11.09
C ALA A 67 13.64 1.70 -12.24
N ILE A 68 13.36 2.94 -12.62
CA ILE A 68 12.50 3.25 -13.77
C ILE A 68 13.14 2.77 -15.08
N HIS A 69 14.44 2.96 -15.26
CA HIS A 69 15.16 2.43 -16.41
C HIS A 69 15.14 0.90 -16.47
N ALA A 70 15.31 0.22 -15.35
CA ALA A 70 15.21 -1.24 -15.27
C ALA A 70 13.81 -1.73 -15.66
N ALA A 71 12.76 -1.06 -15.20
CA ALA A 71 11.38 -1.39 -15.56
C ALA A 71 11.13 -1.20 -17.08
N LEU A 72 11.61 -0.09 -17.65
CA LEU A 72 11.48 0.22 -19.08
C LEU A 72 12.26 -0.75 -19.99
N THR A 73 13.31 -1.41 -19.48
CA THR A 73 14.06 -2.43 -20.22
C THR A 73 13.47 -3.83 -20.08
N GLY A 74 12.31 -3.97 -19.43
CA GLY A 74 11.53 -5.21 -19.38
C GLY A 74 11.65 -6.00 -18.08
N HIS A 75 12.35 -5.49 -17.08
CA HIS A 75 12.46 -6.15 -15.78
C HIS A 75 11.24 -5.86 -14.91
N MET A 76 10.79 -6.85 -14.14
CA MET A 76 9.79 -6.59 -13.10
C MET A 76 10.48 -5.97 -11.89
N VAL A 77 10.21 -4.70 -11.63
CA VAL A 77 10.78 -3.99 -10.47
C VAL A 77 9.73 -3.82 -9.38
N LEU A 78 10.07 -4.28 -8.18
CA LEU A 78 9.31 -4.03 -6.95
C LEU A 78 10.10 -3.06 -6.09
N SER A 79 9.46 -2.01 -5.57
CA SER A 79 10.12 -1.08 -4.66
C SER A 79 9.14 -0.50 -3.66
N THR A 80 9.66 0.08 -2.58
CA THR A 80 8.88 0.87 -1.64
C THR A 80 9.19 2.36 -1.79
N LEU A 81 8.20 3.17 -1.41
CA LEU A 81 8.29 4.63 -1.38
C LEU A 81 7.51 5.15 -0.17
N HIS A 82 8.08 6.11 0.55
CA HIS A 82 7.41 6.70 1.71
C HIS A 82 6.39 7.76 1.27
N THR A 83 5.14 7.36 1.22
CA THR A 83 3.99 8.22 0.89
C THR A 83 2.80 7.93 1.79
N ASN A 84 1.83 8.86 1.80
CA ASN A 84 0.64 8.73 2.63
C ASN A 84 -0.44 7.86 2.01
N ASP A 85 -0.52 7.88 0.68
CA ASP A 85 -1.52 7.23 -0.14
C ASP A 85 -0.90 6.84 -1.49
N ALA A 86 -1.62 6.05 -2.29
CA ALA A 86 -1.14 5.57 -3.58
C ALA A 86 -0.95 6.72 -4.59
N ALA A 87 -1.82 7.74 -4.53
CA ALA A 87 -1.75 8.90 -5.42
C ALA A 87 -0.49 9.73 -5.20
N GLY A 88 0.02 9.80 -3.97
CA GLY A 88 1.22 10.55 -3.60
C GLY A 88 2.52 9.99 -4.18
N ALA A 89 2.54 8.71 -4.62
CA ALA A 89 3.75 8.10 -5.17
C ALA A 89 4.22 8.75 -6.47
N ILE A 90 3.30 9.14 -7.36
CA ILE A 90 3.65 9.73 -8.65
C ILE A 90 4.24 11.14 -8.51
N PRO A 91 3.62 12.08 -7.77
CA PRO A 91 4.25 13.36 -7.45
C PRO A 91 5.59 13.18 -6.74
N ARG A 92 5.70 12.22 -5.80
CA ARG A 92 6.96 11.96 -5.10
C ARG A 92 8.09 11.52 -6.03
N LEU A 93 7.81 10.65 -7.01
CA LEU A 93 8.79 10.29 -8.04
C LEU A 93 9.14 11.48 -8.93
N THR A 94 8.17 12.34 -9.23
CA THR A 94 8.38 13.57 -10.01
C THR A 94 9.27 14.57 -9.27
N ASP A 95 9.04 14.77 -7.96
CA ASP A 95 9.87 15.61 -7.09
C ASP A 95 11.30 15.09 -6.98
N MET A 96 11.46 13.76 -7.06
CA MET A 96 12.77 13.13 -7.16
C MET A 96 13.44 13.31 -8.52
N GLY A 97 12.82 13.99 -9.49
CA GLY A 97 13.39 14.27 -10.81
C GLY A 97 13.05 13.26 -11.90
N ILE A 98 12.11 12.33 -11.64
CA ILE A 98 11.63 11.42 -12.68
C ILE A 98 10.66 12.16 -13.60
N ASN A 99 10.90 12.07 -14.91
CA ASN A 99 10.03 12.68 -15.90
C ASN A 99 8.66 11.97 -15.91
N PRO A 100 7.54 12.68 -15.66
CA PRO A 100 6.22 12.05 -15.64
C PRO A 100 5.86 11.31 -16.94
N LYS A 101 6.41 11.74 -18.08
CA LYS A 101 6.17 11.10 -19.38
C LYS A 101 6.65 9.65 -19.44
N VAL A 102 7.67 9.27 -18.65
CA VAL A 102 8.17 7.88 -18.64
C VAL A 102 7.45 7.01 -17.62
N LEU A 103 6.83 7.62 -16.60
CA LEU A 103 6.12 6.87 -15.55
C LEU A 103 4.95 6.06 -16.11
N GLY A 104 4.26 6.59 -17.12
CA GLY A 104 3.16 5.91 -17.79
C GLY A 104 3.53 4.54 -18.38
N SER A 105 4.78 4.39 -18.83
CA SER A 105 5.28 3.16 -19.43
C SER A 105 6.08 2.28 -18.47
N ALA A 106 6.56 2.85 -17.35
CA ALA A 106 7.42 2.16 -16.40
C ALA A 106 6.67 1.63 -15.17
N LEU A 107 5.60 2.30 -14.77
CA LEU A 107 4.87 2.01 -13.53
C LEU A 107 3.60 1.22 -13.87
N ASN A 108 3.45 0.01 -13.31
CA ASN A 108 2.25 -0.80 -13.53
C ASN A 108 1.15 -0.53 -12.50
N ALA A 109 1.53 -0.34 -11.24
CA ALA A 109 0.61 -0.14 -10.13
C ALA A 109 1.33 0.50 -8.95
N VAL A 110 0.56 1.23 -8.14
CA VAL A 110 0.96 1.70 -6.81
C VAL A 110 0.00 1.12 -5.80
N LEU A 111 0.54 0.51 -4.74
CA LEU A 111 -0.23 0.05 -3.58
C LEU A 111 0.17 0.90 -2.38
N ALA A 112 -0.81 1.48 -1.70
CA ALA A 112 -0.60 2.04 -0.38
C ALA A 112 -1.24 1.15 0.69
N GLN A 113 -0.58 1.09 1.84
CA GLN A 113 -1.04 0.28 2.96
C GLN A 113 -0.85 1.01 4.28
N ARG A 114 -1.74 0.72 5.22
CA ARG A 114 -1.59 1.06 6.64
C ARG A 114 -1.94 -0.15 7.50
N LEU A 115 -1.25 -0.30 8.63
CA LEU A 115 -1.57 -1.34 9.61
C LEU A 115 -2.43 -0.74 10.72
N ILE A 116 -3.63 -1.28 10.89
CA ILE A 116 -4.54 -0.93 11.98
C ILE A 116 -4.64 -2.10 12.96
N ARG A 117 -4.90 -1.80 14.22
CA ARG A 117 -5.08 -2.82 15.25
C ARG A 117 -6.38 -3.61 15.03
N ARG A 118 -6.37 -4.91 15.34
CA ARG A 118 -7.57 -5.75 15.31
C ARG A 118 -8.24 -5.78 16.68
N LEU A 119 -9.56 -5.69 16.71
CA LEU A 119 -10.33 -5.87 17.95
C LEU A 119 -9.99 -7.22 18.58
N CYS A 120 -9.89 -7.23 19.91
CA CYS A 120 -9.65 -8.48 20.63
C CYS A 120 -10.91 -9.35 20.60
N ASP A 121 -10.83 -10.53 19.97
CA ASP A 121 -11.97 -11.45 19.87
C ASP A 121 -12.46 -11.98 21.22
N ALA A 122 -11.64 -11.94 22.27
CA ALA A 122 -12.01 -12.39 23.61
C ALA A 122 -12.87 -11.38 24.38
N CYS A 123 -12.82 -10.09 24.04
CA CYS A 123 -13.50 -9.05 24.83
C CYS A 123 -14.25 -8.00 24.01
N LYS A 124 -14.22 -8.03 22.67
CA LYS A 124 -15.01 -7.09 21.86
C LYS A 124 -16.49 -7.20 22.23
N LYS A 125 -17.18 -6.08 22.31
CA LYS A 125 -18.58 -6.02 22.72
C LYS A 125 -19.44 -5.39 21.63
N GLN A 126 -20.63 -5.92 21.45
CA GLN A 126 -21.65 -5.34 20.59
C GLN A 126 -22.44 -4.29 21.36
N GLU A 127 -22.46 -3.07 20.84
CA GLU A 127 -23.22 -1.94 21.38
C GLU A 127 -23.79 -1.11 20.22
N PRO A 128 -24.87 -0.35 20.43
CA PRO A 128 -25.38 0.56 19.41
C PRO A 128 -24.30 1.56 18.99
N ALA A 129 -24.16 1.76 17.69
CA ALA A 129 -23.31 2.81 17.16
C ALA A 129 -23.83 4.18 17.62
N THR A 130 -22.90 5.09 17.93
CA THR A 130 -23.23 6.49 18.16
C THR A 130 -23.77 7.13 16.87
N ASP A 131 -24.52 8.23 16.99
CA ASP A 131 -25.02 8.98 15.82
C ASP A 131 -23.88 9.47 14.92
N GLU A 132 -22.71 9.80 15.51
CA GLU A 132 -21.52 10.20 14.77
C GLU A 132 -20.95 9.04 13.96
N GLU A 133 -20.76 7.87 14.58
CA GLU A 133 -20.26 6.66 13.92
C GLU A 133 -21.18 6.25 12.78
N ARG A 134 -22.50 6.21 13.04
CA ARG A 134 -23.50 5.88 12.03
C ARG A 134 -23.40 6.83 10.83
N ARG A 135 -23.42 8.14 11.06
CA ARG A 135 -23.36 9.15 10.00
C ARG A 135 -22.07 9.04 9.18
N TYR A 136 -20.94 8.83 9.85
CA TYR A 136 -19.65 8.70 9.16
C TYR A 136 -19.61 7.42 8.31
N ILE A 137 -20.01 6.28 8.87
CA ILE A 137 -20.07 5.01 8.16
C ILE A 137 -21.01 5.12 6.95
N GLU A 138 -22.22 5.65 7.12
CA GLU A 138 -23.19 5.85 6.03
C GLU A 138 -22.62 6.73 4.91
N THR A 139 -21.90 7.81 5.28
CA THR A 139 -21.26 8.73 4.33
C THR A 139 -20.19 8.02 3.50
N VAL A 140 -19.31 7.23 4.13
CA VAL A 140 -18.27 6.48 3.40
C VAL A 140 -18.88 5.35 2.57
N VAL A 141 -19.89 4.65 3.11
CA VAL A 141 -20.59 3.57 2.37
C VAL A 141 -21.26 4.12 1.11
N ALA A 142 -21.79 5.34 1.14
CA ALA A 142 -22.38 5.99 -0.03
C ALA A 142 -21.36 6.24 -1.16
N THR A 143 -20.06 6.37 -0.85
CA THR A 143 -19.00 6.58 -1.84
C THR A 143 -18.33 5.29 -2.32
N LEU A 144 -18.72 4.13 -1.76
CA LEU A 144 -18.14 2.86 -2.17
C LEU A 144 -18.37 2.58 -3.66
N PRO A 145 -17.36 2.05 -4.38
CA PRO A 145 -17.55 1.54 -5.72
C PRO A 145 -18.64 0.46 -5.75
N GLU A 146 -19.43 0.41 -6.83
CA GLU A 146 -20.61 -0.48 -6.97
C GLU A 146 -20.33 -1.94 -6.60
N ARG A 147 -19.16 -2.46 -7.00
CA ARG A 147 -18.78 -3.86 -6.72
C ARG A 147 -18.66 -4.19 -5.23
N TYR A 148 -18.44 -3.19 -4.38
CA TYR A 148 -18.28 -3.35 -2.92
C TYR A 148 -19.54 -2.98 -2.13
N LYS A 149 -20.55 -2.36 -2.74
CA LYS A 149 -21.76 -1.94 -2.02
C LYS A 149 -22.48 -3.10 -1.34
N LYS A 150 -22.43 -4.30 -1.92
CA LYS A 150 -22.99 -5.52 -1.31
C LYS A 150 -22.30 -5.89 0.02
N GLU A 151 -21.01 -5.59 0.17
CA GLU A 151 -20.28 -5.89 1.40
C GLU A 151 -20.66 -4.97 2.56
N ALA A 152 -21.24 -3.81 2.25
CA ALA A 152 -21.79 -2.85 3.20
C ALA A 152 -23.32 -2.91 3.29
N ALA A 153 -23.98 -3.87 2.63
CA ALA A 153 -25.43 -4.00 2.71
C ALA A 153 -25.84 -4.60 4.07
N GLY A 154 -26.90 -4.05 4.66
CA GLY A 154 -27.49 -4.60 5.88
C GLY A 154 -26.67 -4.38 7.15
N VAL A 155 -25.90 -3.29 7.23
CA VAL A 155 -25.20 -2.92 8.48
C VAL A 155 -26.21 -2.75 9.62
N ASP A 156 -26.03 -3.54 10.67
CA ASP A 156 -26.79 -3.39 11.91
C ASP A 156 -26.10 -2.39 12.84
N PHE A 157 -26.52 -1.12 12.75
CA PHE A 157 -26.03 -0.05 13.62
C PHE A 157 -26.47 -0.20 15.08
N THR A 158 -27.35 -1.15 15.41
CA THR A 158 -27.71 -1.42 16.82
C THR A 158 -26.71 -2.33 17.51
N SER A 159 -25.77 -2.93 16.76
CA SER A 159 -24.87 -3.98 17.23
C SER A 159 -23.46 -3.86 16.63
N LEU A 160 -22.85 -2.67 16.73
CA LEU A 160 -21.48 -2.43 16.27
C LEU A 160 -20.46 -2.90 17.32
N PHE A 161 -19.30 -3.40 16.88
CA PHE A 161 -18.26 -3.88 17.78
C PHE A 161 -17.36 -2.75 18.30
N HIS A 162 -17.25 -2.67 19.62
CA HIS A 162 -16.46 -1.67 20.33
C HIS A 162 -15.34 -2.31 21.16
N VAL A 163 -14.36 -1.47 21.53
CA VAL A 163 -13.21 -1.84 22.33
C VAL A 163 -13.58 -1.92 23.81
N VAL A 164 -13.05 -2.92 24.52
CA VAL A 164 -13.26 -3.09 25.98
C VAL A 164 -11.93 -3.22 26.70
N GLY A 165 -11.23 -4.34 26.51
CA GLY A 165 -10.01 -4.68 27.25
C GLY A 165 -10.21 -5.88 28.17
N CYS A 166 -9.24 -6.80 28.16
CA CYS A 166 -9.16 -7.95 29.05
C CYS A 166 -7.71 -8.40 29.18
N ASP A 167 -7.44 -9.34 30.08
CA ASP A 167 -6.08 -9.85 30.30
C ASP A 167 -5.43 -10.45 29.03
N VAL A 168 -6.23 -11.06 28.15
CA VAL A 168 -5.76 -11.68 26.90
C VAL A 168 -5.14 -10.66 25.93
N CYS A 169 -5.55 -9.40 26.01
CA CYS A 169 -5.03 -8.28 25.23
C CYS A 169 -4.34 -7.23 26.11
N SER A 170 -3.93 -7.59 27.33
CA SER A 170 -3.27 -6.68 28.28
C SER A 170 -4.07 -5.40 28.52
N SER A 171 -5.40 -5.51 28.58
CA SER A 171 -6.34 -4.40 28.78
C SER A 171 -6.30 -3.31 27.68
N ILE A 172 -5.69 -3.60 26.53
CA ILE A 172 -5.63 -2.66 25.38
C ILE A 172 -6.92 -2.72 24.54
N GLY A 173 -7.61 -3.87 24.57
CA GLY A 173 -8.82 -4.13 23.79
C GLY A 173 -8.56 -4.48 22.31
N TYR A 174 -7.30 -4.55 21.90
CA TYR A 174 -6.86 -4.96 20.57
C TYR A 174 -5.83 -6.10 20.65
N LYS A 175 -5.84 -7.02 19.69
CA LYS A 175 -4.85 -8.10 19.61
C LYS A 175 -4.49 -8.39 18.15
N GLY A 176 -3.23 -8.15 17.80
CA GLY A 176 -2.75 -8.25 16.43
C GLY A 176 -3.11 -7.04 15.56
N ARG A 177 -2.77 -7.12 14.27
CA ARG A 177 -2.95 -6.05 13.29
C ARG A 177 -3.52 -6.60 11.99
N ILE A 178 -4.14 -5.74 11.20
CA ILE A 178 -4.60 -6.02 9.84
C ILE A 178 -4.26 -4.84 8.94
N GLY A 179 -3.97 -5.12 7.67
CA GLY A 179 -3.76 -4.07 6.68
C GLY A 179 -5.08 -3.49 6.18
N VAL A 180 -5.09 -2.18 5.99
CA VAL A 180 -5.98 -1.52 5.04
C VAL A 180 -5.18 -1.12 3.81
N TYR A 181 -5.79 -1.25 2.65
CA TYR A 181 -5.11 -1.15 1.37
C TYR A 181 -5.89 -0.27 0.41
N GLU A 182 -5.15 0.45 -0.42
CA GLU A 182 -5.67 1.07 -1.62
C GLU A 182 -4.65 0.89 -2.75
N ALA A 183 -5.12 1.01 -3.98
CA ALA A 183 -4.24 0.90 -5.14
C ALA A 183 -4.68 1.87 -6.24
N ILE A 184 -3.70 2.25 -7.06
CA ILE A 184 -3.90 2.88 -8.36
C ILE A 184 -3.21 2.00 -9.38
N ILE A 185 -3.93 1.60 -10.41
CA ILE A 185 -3.37 0.84 -11.53
C ILE A 185 -3.02 1.82 -12.65
N MET A 186 -1.89 1.63 -13.34
CA MET A 186 -1.55 2.44 -14.50
C MET A 186 -2.34 1.96 -15.72
N ASP A 187 -3.54 2.49 -15.89
CA ASP A 187 -4.31 2.37 -17.13
C ASP A 187 -4.13 3.60 -18.03
N ALA A 188 -4.73 3.58 -19.23
CA ALA A 188 -4.64 4.69 -20.18
C ALA A 188 -5.16 6.04 -19.62
N THR A 189 -6.15 6.00 -18.73
CA THR A 189 -6.72 7.21 -18.11
C THR A 189 -5.72 7.82 -17.12
N ILE A 190 -5.13 6.98 -16.26
CA ILE A 190 -4.09 7.39 -15.31
C ILE A 190 -2.85 7.85 -16.06
N GLU A 191 -2.39 7.10 -17.06
CA GLU A 191 -1.24 7.46 -17.89
C GLU A 191 -1.39 8.88 -18.49
N ASN A 192 -2.56 9.16 -19.07
CA ASN A 192 -2.83 10.47 -19.67
C ASN A 192 -2.84 11.59 -18.63
N SER A 193 -3.36 11.32 -17.42
CA SER A 193 -3.31 12.26 -16.30
C SER A 193 -1.85 12.53 -15.89
N VAL A 194 -1.04 11.48 -15.71
CA VAL A 194 0.36 11.57 -15.25
C VAL A 194 1.23 12.40 -16.20
N LYS A 195 1.00 12.34 -17.52
CA LYS A 195 1.73 13.17 -18.50
C LYS A 195 1.65 14.67 -18.22
N GLY A 196 0.56 15.13 -17.58
CA GLY A 196 0.35 16.52 -17.21
C GLY A 196 1.02 16.95 -15.90
N GLY A 197 1.62 16.02 -15.15
CA GLY A 197 2.18 16.29 -13.81
C GLY A 197 1.12 16.66 -12.78
N PRO A 198 0.11 15.80 -12.54
CA PRO A 198 -1.01 16.11 -11.68
C PRO A 198 -0.59 16.13 -10.21
N SER A 199 -1.32 16.90 -9.39
CA SER A 199 -1.26 16.77 -7.95
C SER A 199 -1.82 15.41 -7.50
N ALA A 200 -1.46 14.97 -6.29
CA ALA A 200 -2.02 13.76 -5.69
C ALA A 200 -3.56 13.80 -5.59
N ARG A 201 -4.14 15.00 -5.39
CA ARG A 201 -5.60 15.18 -5.32
C ARG A 201 -6.26 14.90 -6.67
N GLU A 202 -5.77 15.53 -7.73
CA GLU A 202 -6.29 15.34 -9.09
C GLU A 202 -6.14 13.88 -9.52
N LEU A 203 -4.99 13.26 -9.22
CA LEU A 203 -4.77 11.86 -9.54
C LEU A 203 -5.73 10.93 -8.80
N ARG A 204 -6.03 11.20 -7.52
CA ARG A 204 -7.02 10.45 -6.74
C ARG A 204 -8.42 10.59 -7.33
N GLU A 205 -8.82 11.79 -7.74
CA GLU A 205 -10.11 12.05 -8.38
C GLU A 205 -10.27 11.24 -9.67
N VAL A 206 -9.22 11.17 -10.50
CA VAL A 206 -9.20 10.35 -11.72
C VAL A 206 -9.22 8.85 -11.40
N ALA A 207 -8.45 8.40 -10.41
CA ALA A 207 -8.36 7.00 -10.01
C ALA A 207 -9.66 6.43 -9.42
N ASN A 208 -10.57 7.27 -8.92
CA ASN A 208 -11.89 6.83 -8.45
C ASN A 208 -12.67 6.05 -9.53
N ALA A 209 -12.47 6.39 -10.80
CA ALA A 209 -13.11 5.69 -11.93
C ALA A 209 -12.68 4.21 -12.05
N GLN A 210 -11.55 3.81 -11.46
CA GLN A 210 -11.09 2.41 -11.44
C GLN A 210 -11.93 1.51 -10.54
N GLY A 211 -12.76 2.10 -9.68
CA GLY A 211 -13.62 1.37 -8.74
C GLY A 211 -12.84 0.57 -7.70
N LEU A 212 -11.58 0.94 -7.43
CA LEU A 212 -10.76 0.41 -6.34
C LEU A 212 -11.14 1.12 -5.02
N LEU A 213 -10.90 0.45 -3.90
CA LEU A 213 -11.16 1.03 -2.58
C LEU A 213 -10.06 2.02 -2.20
N THR A 214 -10.45 3.10 -1.53
CA THR A 214 -9.53 3.94 -0.75
C THR A 214 -9.18 3.27 0.58
N LEU A 215 -8.13 3.75 1.27
CA LEU A 215 -7.77 3.27 2.61
C LEU A 215 -8.95 3.36 3.61
N VAL A 216 -9.68 4.47 3.57
CA VAL A 216 -10.83 4.70 4.45
C VAL A 216 -11.97 3.73 4.11
N GLN A 217 -12.27 3.53 2.83
CA GLN A 217 -13.33 2.62 2.41
C GLN A 217 -13.05 1.17 2.80
N ASP A 218 -11.83 0.67 2.54
CA ASP A 218 -11.42 -0.67 2.95
C ASP A 218 -11.41 -0.81 4.49
N GLY A 219 -11.04 0.25 5.20
CA GLY A 219 -11.15 0.36 6.64
C GLY A 219 -12.59 0.25 7.15
N ILE A 220 -13.52 0.98 6.56
CA ILE A 220 -14.94 0.99 6.95
C ILE A 220 -15.58 -0.38 6.74
N LEU A 221 -15.27 -1.07 5.65
CA LEU A 221 -15.73 -2.44 5.45
C LEU A 221 -15.23 -3.38 6.58
N LYS A 222 -14.03 -3.16 7.11
CA LYS A 222 -13.51 -3.91 8.26
C LYS A 222 -14.15 -3.50 9.59
N VAL A 223 -14.52 -2.23 9.76
CA VAL A 223 -15.27 -1.74 10.93
C VAL A 223 -16.64 -2.39 10.99
N ILE A 224 -17.40 -2.35 9.88
CA ILE A 224 -18.73 -2.97 9.77
C ILE A 224 -18.68 -4.47 10.06
N LYS A 225 -17.60 -5.16 9.65
CA LYS A 225 -17.37 -6.59 9.90
C LYS A 225 -16.86 -6.89 11.32
N GLY A 226 -16.72 -5.88 12.20
CA GLY A 226 -16.27 -6.07 13.58
C GLY A 226 -14.81 -6.51 13.73
N VAL A 227 -13.96 -6.20 12.74
CA VAL A 227 -12.53 -6.55 12.75
C VAL A 227 -11.70 -5.48 13.46
N THR A 228 -12.12 -4.23 13.37
CA THR A 228 -11.50 -3.04 13.96
C THR A 228 -12.58 -2.04 14.37
N THR A 229 -12.19 -0.90 14.94
CA THR A 229 -13.09 0.18 15.34
C THR A 229 -12.94 1.41 14.44
N LEU A 230 -13.97 2.26 14.43
CA LEU A 230 -13.89 3.53 13.71
C LEU A 230 -12.80 4.44 14.29
N SER A 231 -12.64 4.45 15.62
CA SER A 231 -11.62 5.25 16.30
C SER A 231 -10.21 4.84 15.88
N GLU A 232 -9.94 3.54 15.74
CA GLU A 232 -8.66 3.05 15.26
C GLU A 232 -8.40 3.40 13.80
N LEU A 233 -9.43 3.34 12.95
CA LEU A 233 -9.33 3.72 11.55
C LEU A 233 -8.97 5.21 11.40
N LYS A 234 -9.73 6.10 12.06
CA LYS A 234 -9.48 7.56 12.05
C LYS A 234 -8.06 7.89 12.54
N ARG A 235 -7.59 7.21 13.59
CA ARG A 235 -6.24 7.41 14.14
C ARG A 235 -5.11 7.15 13.14
N VAL A 236 -5.30 6.20 12.23
CA VAL A 236 -4.22 5.73 11.33
C VAL A 236 -4.30 6.34 9.93
N VAL A 237 -5.51 6.56 9.41
CA VAL A 237 -5.70 7.07 8.04
C VAL A 237 -5.82 8.60 8.01
N GLY A 238 -6.22 9.24 9.13
CA GLY A 238 -6.07 10.69 9.30
C GLY A 238 -6.96 11.55 8.39
N GLU A 239 -8.21 11.15 8.17
CA GLU A 239 -9.25 11.96 7.49
C GLU A 239 -10.38 12.39 8.44
#